data_AF-A0A433F1Q6-F1
#
_entry.id   AF-A0A433F1Q6-F1
#
_cell.length_a   1.000
_cell.length_b   1.000
_cell.length_c   1.000
_cell.angle_alpha   90.00
_cell.angle_beta   90.00
_cell.angle_gamma   90.00
#
_symmetry.space_group_name_H-M   'P 1'
#
loop_
_entity.id
_entity.type
_entity.pdbx_description
1 polymer ?
#
loop_
_entity_poly.entity_id
_entity_poly.type
_entity_poly.pdbx_seq_one_letter_code
_entity_poly.pdbx_strand_id
1 'polypeptide(L)'
;MSSFIQKVSSLIEDLSAQPVSRIFTIATTSKGEEDPYLTPLRVTRDFAVAGCVIFKQECLLQIIELVDGAVDIVLVDTEKKIPLSINTQEQLDNDSIYLKRNTIGPVETGNLSKICFQKISKSETFEFKPNDLTVNSAWSFLSQRLGILSGKKIAILGVGNIGSKLALKLVECGADVHTCRQQAYVGHQITNGLNLIKHENTVSNITFHNSLLSTSFNADVVIGCTNGVPIIDSDVIQTIKRDALVVDLGKNNITPDAIKLAIENKLEIYRVDVTAALEGFIYEMLKMREVLNSSYGKKTLPLCNIVSGGYLGEDGDVIVDNISTPRVIYGIANGYGSIKKSLSSYENEIIAKLKKEVCQC
;
A
#
# COMPACT_ATOMS: atom_id res chain seq x y z
N MET A 1 16.94 -10.75 21.53
CA MET A 1 16.05 -9.57 21.66
C MET A 1 16.81 -8.30 22.04
N SER A 2 17.68 -8.30 23.07
CA SER A 2 18.51 -7.13 23.45
C SER A 2 19.35 -6.57 22.31
N SER A 3 19.94 -7.44 21.47
CA SER A 3 20.73 -7.02 20.31
C SER A 3 19.90 -6.34 19.21
N PHE A 4 18.62 -6.67 19.06
CA PHE A 4 17.76 -6.04 18.06
C PHE A 4 17.36 -4.62 18.49
N ILE A 5 17.01 -4.44 19.75
CA ILE A 5 16.65 -3.14 20.32
C ILE A 5 17.82 -2.16 20.26
N GLN A 6 19.06 -2.63 20.49
CA GLN A 6 20.26 -1.82 20.29
C GLN A 6 20.42 -1.35 18.84
N LYS A 7 20.14 -2.24 17.87
CA LYS A 7 20.15 -1.86 16.44
C LYS A 7 19.05 -0.84 16.12
N VAL A 8 17.86 -0.98 16.70
CA VAL A 8 16.77 0.00 16.56
C VAL A 8 17.22 1.37 17.11
N SER A 9 17.83 1.39 18.30
CA SER A 9 18.35 2.64 18.91
C SER A 9 19.38 3.31 18.00
N SER A 10 20.37 2.57 17.50
CA SER A 10 21.38 3.10 16.58
C SER A 10 20.77 3.63 15.28
N LEU A 11 19.77 2.94 14.72
CA LEU A 11 19.07 3.42 13.53
C LEU A 11 18.28 4.71 13.80
N ILE A 12 17.68 4.84 14.99
CA ILE A 12 16.98 6.06 15.41
C ILE A 12 17.97 7.21 15.58
N GLU A 13 19.17 6.99 16.08
CA GLU A 13 20.22 8.01 16.15
C GLU A 13 20.60 8.51 14.75
N ASP A 14 20.86 7.60 13.81
CA ASP A 14 21.17 7.93 12.41
C ASP A 14 20.04 8.69 11.71
N LEU A 15 18.79 8.27 11.96
CA LEU A 15 17.58 8.92 11.45
C LEU A 15 17.38 10.30 12.08
N SER A 16 17.61 10.44 13.39
CA SER A 16 17.40 11.68 14.13
C SER A 16 18.41 12.77 13.76
N ALA A 17 19.59 12.37 13.27
CA ALA A 17 20.61 13.27 12.77
C ALA A 17 20.26 13.92 11.41
N GLN A 18 19.20 13.48 10.73
CA GLN A 18 18.82 14.02 9.42
C GLN A 18 18.13 15.39 9.55
N PRO A 19 18.47 16.38 8.70
CA PRO A 19 17.95 17.75 8.79
C PRO A 19 16.56 17.94 8.13
N VAL A 20 15.84 16.83 7.92
CA VAL A 20 14.56 16.76 7.19
C VAL A 20 13.53 16.10 8.09
N SER A 21 12.26 15.97 7.66
CA SER A 21 11.26 15.29 8.47
C SER A 21 11.64 13.82 8.71
N ARG A 22 11.61 13.37 9.96
CA ARG A 22 12.09 12.05 10.39
C ARG A 22 10.92 11.13 10.61
N ILE A 23 10.91 10.01 9.89
CA ILE A 23 9.78 9.08 9.86
C ILE A 23 10.27 7.68 10.23
N PHE A 24 9.62 7.04 11.20
CA PHE A 24 9.91 5.67 11.59
C PHE A 24 8.75 4.73 11.26
N THR A 25 9.01 3.62 10.56
CA THR A 25 7.98 2.62 10.23
C THR A 25 8.03 1.42 11.18
N ILE A 26 6.89 1.00 11.71
CA ILE A 26 6.72 -0.24 12.47
C ILE A 26 5.79 -1.16 11.68
N ALA A 27 6.31 -2.25 11.13
CA ALA A 27 5.56 -3.15 10.26
C ALA A 27 5.58 -4.61 10.71
N THR A 28 4.68 -5.42 10.14
CA THR A 28 4.63 -6.88 10.32
C THR A 28 4.55 -7.59 8.97
N THR A 29 4.92 -8.87 8.93
CA THR A 29 4.71 -9.70 7.75
C THR A 29 4.16 -11.07 8.13
N SER A 30 3.39 -11.66 7.21
CA SER A 30 2.87 -13.03 7.34
C SER A 30 3.93 -14.08 7.01
N LYS A 31 5.08 -13.68 6.48
CA LYS A 31 6.24 -14.55 6.34
C LYS A 31 6.71 -14.94 7.74
N GLY A 32 6.74 -16.24 8.03
CA GLY A 32 7.29 -16.75 9.29
C GLY A 32 8.81 -16.62 9.28
N GLU A 33 9.32 -15.39 9.43
CA GLU A 33 10.73 -15.18 9.73
C GLU A 33 10.94 -15.28 11.24
N GLU A 34 12.07 -15.85 11.65
CA GLU A 34 12.35 -16.13 13.06
C GLU A 34 12.71 -14.86 13.83
N ASP A 35 13.37 -13.91 13.17
CA ASP A 35 13.95 -12.72 13.79
C ASP A 35 13.43 -11.41 13.19
N PRO A 36 13.14 -10.40 14.03
CA PRO A 36 12.85 -9.04 13.57
C PRO A 36 14.05 -8.41 12.86
N TYR A 37 13.78 -7.54 11.89
CA TYR A 37 14.82 -6.88 11.11
C TYR A 37 14.53 -5.40 10.86
N LEU A 38 15.58 -4.66 10.54
CA LEU A 38 15.51 -3.23 10.22
C LEU A 38 15.28 -3.02 8.72
N THR A 39 14.53 -1.97 8.38
CA THR A 39 14.49 -1.44 7.03
C THR A 39 15.62 -0.42 6.85
N PRO A 40 16.19 -0.30 5.63
CA PRO A 40 17.29 0.63 5.41
C PRO A 40 16.82 2.08 5.60
N LEU A 41 17.73 2.93 6.09
CA LEU A 41 17.56 4.38 6.08
C LEU A 41 17.52 4.87 4.64
N ARG A 42 16.44 5.56 4.27
CA ARG A 42 16.27 6.26 3.00
C ARG A 42 16.15 7.74 3.28
N VAL A 43 16.91 8.57 2.56
CA VAL A 43 16.92 10.02 2.73
C VAL A 43 16.55 10.67 1.40
N THR A 44 15.52 11.52 1.43
CA THR A 44 15.10 12.36 0.32
C THR A 44 15.39 13.82 0.64
N ARG A 45 15.01 14.73 -0.25
CA ARG A 45 15.09 16.16 0.00
C ARG A 45 14.19 16.62 1.16
N ASP A 46 13.06 15.95 1.37
CA ASP A 46 11.99 16.45 2.24
C ASP A 46 11.82 15.62 3.51
N PHE A 47 12.24 14.35 3.50
CA PHE A 47 12.15 13.46 4.66
C PHE A 47 13.24 12.39 4.65
N ALA A 48 13.44 11.78 5.82
CA ALA A 48 14.19 10.55 6.00
C ALA A 48 13.28 9.50 6.62
N VAL A 49 13.35 8.26 6.12
CA VAL A 49 12.55 7.15 6.61
C VAL A 49 13.39 5.91 6.85
N ALA A 50 13.21 5.31 8.02
CA ALA A 50 13.75 4.02 8.38
C ALA A 50 12.74 3.27 9.27
N GLY A 51 13.05 2.07 9.73
CA GLY A 51 12.11 1.37 10.59
C GLY A 51 12.46 -0.08 10.84
N CYS A 52 11.45 -0.84 11.27
CA CYS A 52 11.58 -2.24 11.57
C CYS A 52 10.36 -3.07 11.12
N VAL A 53 10.62 -4.34 10.87
CA VAL A 53 9.61 -5.38 10.73
C VAL A 53 9.71 -6.29 11.95
N ILE A 54 8.62 -6.42 12.69
CA ILE A 54 8.52 -7.22 13.89
C ILE A 54 7.51 -8.35 13.73
N PHE A 55 7.74 -9.42 14.51
CA PHE A 55 6.98 -10.67 14.44
C PHE A 55 6.31 -11.05 15.75
N LYS A 56 6.72 -10.39 16.85
CA LYS A 56 6.23 -10.63 18.20
C LYS A 56 6.04 -9.32 18.94
N GLN A 57 5.03 -9.27 19.81
CA GLN A 57 4.68 -8.07 20.55
C GLN A 57 5.73 -7.71 21.62
N GLU A 58 6.54 -8.66 22.09
CA GLU A 58 7.45 -8.44 23.23
C GLU A 58 8.42 -7.26 23.01
N CYS A 59 8.81 -6.99 21.77
CA CYS A 59 9.70 -5.88 21.41
C CYS A 59 8.97 -4.55 21.15
N LEU A 60 7.65 -4.55 20.95
CA LEU A 60 6.89 -3.38 20.50
C LEU A 60 6.96 -2.23 21.52
N LEU A 61 6.73 -2.51 22.80
CA LEU A 61 6.71 -1.46 23.82
C LEU A 61 8.07 -0.77 23.95
N GLN A 62 9.16 -1.54 23.88
CA GLN A 62 10.52 -1.01 23.89
C GLN A 62 10.81 -0.16 22.64
N ILE A 63 10.32 -0.58 21.47
CA ILE A 63 10.44 0.22 20.25
C ILE A 63 9.67 1.53 20.39
N ILE A 64 8.42 1.49 20.91
CA ILE A 64 7.60 2.68 21.14
C ILE A 64 8.32 3.68 22.05
N GLU A 65 8.91 3.22 23.15
CA GLU A 65 9.68 4.07 24.07
C GLU A 65 10.88 4.74 23.40
N LEU A 66 11.56 4.05 22.47
CA LEU A 66 12.69 4.60 21.74
C LEU A 66 12.29 5.61 20.65
N VAL A 67 11.15 5.41 19.99
CA VAL A 67 10.74 6.26 18.85
C VAL A 67 9.94 7.48 19.28
N ASP A 68 9.16 7.41 20.37
CA ASP A 68 8.23 8.47 20.76
C ASP A 68 8.97 9.76 21.19
N GLY A 69 8.87 10.78 20.35
CA GLY A 69 9.56 12.06 20.48
C GLY A 69 10.99 12.09 19.92
N ALA A 70 11.54 10.95 19.49
CA ALA A 70 12.81 10.90 18.76
C ALA A 70 12.63 11.22 17.27
N VAL A 71 11.48 10.86 16.71
CA VAL A 71 11.11 11.14 15.32
C VAL A 71 9.87 12.04 15.25
N ASP A 72 9.65 12.67 14.09
CA ASP A 72 8.47 13.51 13.88
C ASP A 72 7.21 12.66 13.70
N ILE A 73 7.34 11.57 12.96
CA ILE A 73 6.21 10.74 12.53
C ILE A 73 6.52 9.25 12.71
N VAL A 74 5.55 8.49 13.20
CA VAL A 74 5.57 7.03 13.25
C VAL A 74 4.48 6.48 12.33
N LEU A 75 4.89 5.65 11.36
CA LEU A 75 3.98 4.93 10.48
C LEU A 75 3.80 3.50 10.97
N VAL A 76 2.55 3.07 11.16
CA VAL A 76 2.26 1.77 11.77
C VAL A 76 1.42 0.89 10.85
N ASP A 77 1.88 -0.34 10.64
CA ASP A 77 1.15 -1.33 9.84
C ASP A 77 -0.19 -1.66 10.49
N THR A 78 -1.27 -1.45 9.73
CA THR A 78 -2.64 -1.71 10.21
C THR A 78 -3.18 -3.08 9.80
N GLU A 79 -2.45 -3.86 8.99
CA GLU A 79 -2.94 -5.18 8.61
C GLU A 79 -2.78 -6.17 9.78
N LYS A 80 -3.89 -6.84 10.14
CA LYS A 80 -3.90 -7.85 11.20
C LYS A 80 -3.25 -9.14 10.72
N LYS A 81 -1.96 -9.33 11.04
CA LYS A 81 -1.20 -10.53 10.69
C LYS A 81 -0.80 -11.39 11.90
N ILE A 82 -0.68 -10.79 13.07
CA ILE A 82 -0.22 -11.43 14.29
C ILE A 82 -1.44 -11.71 15.19
N PRO A 83 -1.78 -12.97 15.49
CA PRO A 83 -2.77 -13.29 16.51
C PRO A 83 -2.22 -12.91 17.90
N LEU A 84 -3.03 -12.21 18.71
CA LEU A 84 -2.61 -11.64 19.99
C LEU A 84 -3.27 -12.36 21.17
N SER A 85 -2.50 -13.12 21.95
CA SER A 85 -2.98 -13.76 23.17
C SER A 85 -2.65 -12.92 24.40
N ILE A 86 -3.66 -12.49 25.16
CA ILE A 86 -3.45 -11.76 26.44
C ILE A 86 -3.55 -12.69 27.65
N ASN A 87 -4.00 -13.94 27.49
CA ASN A 87 -4.08 -14.86 28.62
C ASN A 87 -2.77 -15.61 28.86
N THR A 88 -2.14 -15.34 29.99
CA THR A 88 -1.11 -16.17 30.64
C THR A 88 -1.65 -17.46 31.25
N GLN A 89 -2.84 -17.93 30.85
CA GLN A 89 -3.43 -19.17 31.35
C GLN A 89 -3.26 -20.29 30.32
N GLU A 90 -2.62 -21.38 30.76
CA GLU A 90 -2.41 -22.61 30.00
C GLU A 90 -3.71 -23.04 29.31
N GLN A 91 -3.66 -23.15 27.98
CA GLN A 91 -4.76 -23.69 27.20
C GLN A 91 -4.95 -25.17 27.58
N LEU A 92 -6.11 -25.52 28.11
CA LEU A 92 -6.48 -26.91 28.39
C LEU A 92 -6.73 -27.66 27.07
N ASP A 93 -6.09 -28.83 26.93
CA ASP A 93 -5.97 -29.66 25.71
C ASP A 93 -7.27 -30.13 25.03
N ASN A 94 -8.46 -29.89 25.59
CA ASN A 94 -9.69 -30.56 25.14
C ASN A 94 -10.60 -29.74 24.22
N ASP A 95 -10.19 -28.54 23.82
CA ASP A 95 -11.08 -27.60 23.14
C ASP A 95 -10.90 -27.64 21.61
N SER A 96 -11.23 -28.81 21.05
CA SER A 96 -10.98 -29.22 19.65
C SER A 96 -11.65 -28.37 18.55
N ILE A 97 -12.60 -27.50 18.91
CA ILE A 97 -13.25 -26.57 17.99
C ILE A 97 -12.36 -25.35 17.70
N TYR A 98 -11.48 -24.97 18.62
CA TYR A 98 -10.67 -23.75 18.52
C TYR A 98 -9.35 -23.92 17.76
N LEU A 99 -8.93 -25.17 17.52
CA LEU A 99 -7.74 -25.51 16.74
C LEU A 99 -7.94 -25.38 15.21
N LYS A 100 -9.18 -25.32 14.73
CA LYS A 100 -9.50 -25.35 13.28
C LYS A 100 -9.86 -24.00 12.67
N ARG A 101 -9.92 -22.92 13.46
CA ARG A 101 -10.12 -21.55 12.97
C ARG A 101 -9.06 -20.65 13.58
N ASN A 102 -8.44 -19.78 12.78
CA ASN A 102 -7.51 -18.73 13.24
C ASN A 102 -8.20 -17.62 14.06
N THR A 103 -9.24 -17.96 14.84
CA THR A 103 -9.79 -17.28 16.03
C THR A 103 -11.10 -17.95 16.43
N ILE A 104 -11.25 -18.34 17.69
CA ILE A 104 -12.25 -17.88 18.70
C ILE A 104 -11.68 -18.25 20.10
N GLY A 105 -11.87 -17.40 21.12
CA GLY A 105 -11.29 -17.46 22.48
C GLY A 105 -11.00 -16.03 22.99
N PRO A 106 -10.66 -15.78 24.28
CA PRO A 106 -10.33 -14.43 24.79
C PRO A 106 -8.93 -14.01 24.30
N VAL A 107 -8.83 -13.85 23.00
CA VAL A 107 -7.68 -13.39 22.23
C VAL A 107 -8.10 -12.01 21.74
N GLU A 108 -7.63 -10.95 22.40
CA GLU A 108 -7.86 -9.61 21.89
C GLU A 108 -7.10 -9.53 20.58
N THR A 109 -7.79 -9.54 19.42
CA THR A 109 -7.17 -9.24 18.12
C THR A 109 -6.82 -7.75 18.01
N GLY A 110 -6.05 -7.27 18.99
CA GLY A 110 -5.42 -5.95 18.99
C GLY A 110 -4.66 -5.73 17.68
N ASN A 111 -4.83 -4.54 17.15
CA ASN A 111 -4.07 -4.09 16.00
C ASN A 111 -2.74 -3.56 16.55
N LEU A 112 -1.61 -3.88 15.91
CA LEU A 112 -0.33 -3.22 16.18
C LEU A 112 -0.52 -1.69 16.21
N SER A 113 -1.33 -1.17 15.27
CA SER A 113 -1.70 0.23 15.24
C SER A 113 -2.36 0.69 16.54
N LYS A 114 -3.36 -0.03 17.06
CA LYS A 114 -4.07 0.34 18.30
C LYS A 114 -3.10 0.60 19.46
N ILE A 115 -2.12 -0.28 19.67
CA ILE A 115 -1.14 -0.11 20.76
C ILE A 115 -0.29 1.14 20.52
N CYS A 116 0.23 1.32 19.30
CA CYS A 116 1.02 2.49 18.94
C CYS A 116 0.23 3.80 19.14
N PHE A 117 -1.00 3.89 18.62
CA PHE A 117 -1.85 5.08 18.76
C PHE A 117 -2.21 5.41 20.23
N GLN A 118 -2.25 4.41 21.11
CA GLN A 118 -2.55 4.62 22.53
C GLN A 118 -1.32 5.00 23.36
N LYS A 119 -0.11 4.65 22.91
CA LYS A 119 1.12 4.76 23.69
C LYS A 119 2.08 5.84 23.20
N ILE A 120 2.08 6.13 21.90
CA ILE A 120 2.86 7.21 21.30
C ILE A 120 2.09 8.51 21.53
N SER A 121 2.77 9.51 22.10
CA SER A 121 2.14 10.76 22.55
C SER A 121 2.86 12.02 22.11
N LYS A 122 4.15 11.92 21.77
CA LYS A 122 5.02 13.04 21.36
C LYS A 122 5.20 13.06 19.84
N SER A 123 5.34 11.90 19.21
CA SER A 123 5.37 11.78 17.75
C SER A 123 3.96 11.66 17.16
N GLU A 124 3.75 12.20 15.96
CA GLU A 124 2.50 11.95 15.25
C GLU A 124 2.47 10.52 14.73
N THR A 125 1.30 9.87 14.79
CA THR A 125 1.14 8.48 14.39
C THR A 125 0.13 8.36 13.25
N PHE A 126 0.48 7.63 12.20
CA PHE A 126 -0.41 7.34 11.07
C PHE A 126 -0.40 5.85 10.73
N GLU A 127 -1.53 5.37 10.22
CA GLU A 127 -1.64 4.02 9.69
C GLU A 127 -1.05 3.94 8.27
N PHE A 128 -0.41 2.82 7.94
CA PHE A 128 -0.07 2.48 6.57
C PHE A 128 -0.22 0.98 6.31
N LYS A 129 -0.23 0.61 5.03
CA LYS A 129 -0.42 -0.78 4.57
C LYS A 129 0.75 -1.22 3.69
N PRO A 130 1.81 -1.82 4.26
CA PRO A 130 3.01 -2.24 3.51
C PRO A 130 2.72 -3.19 2.33
N ASN A 131 1.70 -4.04 2.48
CA ASN A 131 1.24 -4.94 1.41
C ASN A 131 0.68 -4.16 0.20
N ASP A 132 -0.03 -3.05 0.43
CA ASP A 132 -0.54 -2.19 -0.64
C ASP A 132 0.61 -1.44 -1.33
N LEU A 133 1.61 -1.00 -0.57
CA LEU A 133 2.84 -0.44 -1.14
C LEU A 133 3.56 -1.44 -2.06
N THR A 134 3.58 -2.72 -1.67
CA THR A 134 4.17 -3.81 -2.48
C THR A 134 3.40 -3.99 -3.79
N VAL A 135 2.07 -4.02 -3.74
CA VAL A 135 1.21 -4.10 -4.95
C VAL A 135 1.43 -2.89 -5.85
N ASN A 136 1.45 -1.69 -5.27
CA ASN A 136 1.62 -0.44 -6.01
C ASN A 136 2.99 -0.37 -6.68
N SER A 137 4.04 -0.83 -6.01
CA SER A 137 5.39 -0.86 -6.56
C SER A 137 5.52 -1.83 -7.73
N ALA A 138 4.95 -3.04 -7.58
CA ALA A 138 4.94 -4.03 -8.66
C ALA A 138 4.18 -3.51 -9.88
N TRP A 139 2.99 -2.95 -9.67
CA TRP A 139 2.20 -2.37 -10.76
C TRP A 139 2.91 -1.19 -11.42
N SER A 140 3.48 -0.26 -10.65
CA SER A 140 4.18 0.91 -11.18
C SER A 140 5.41 0.53 -12.00
N PHE A 141 6.17 -0.45 -11.52
CA PHE A 141 7.30 -0.98 -12.28
C PHE A 141 6.83 -1.62 -13.60
N LEU A 142 5.83 -2.51 -13.54
CA LEU A 142 5.33 -3.19 -14.74
C LEU A 142 4.76 -2.21 -15.78
N SER A 143 3.98 -1.22 -15.35
CA SER A 143 3.37 -0.24 -16.26
C SER A 143 4.43 0.62 -16.96
N GLN A 144 5.47 1.05 -16.23
CA GLN A 144 6.55 1.86 -16.81
C GLN A 144 7.52 1.02 -17.65
N ARG A 145 7.85 -0.20 -17.20
CA ARG A 145 8.82 -1.09 -17.87
C ARG A 145 8.28 -1.65 -19.17
N LEU A 146 6.98 -1.95 -19.23
CA LEU A 146 6.32 -2.52 -20.42
C LEU A 146 5.66 -1.46 -21.30
N GLY A 147 5.39 -0.26 -20.75
CA GLY A 147 4.71 0.85 -21.42
C GLY A 147 3.20 0.61 -21.62
N ILE A 148 2.82 -0.52 -22.23
CA ILE A 148 1.44 -0.91 -22.48
C ILE A 148 1.18 -2.29 -21.87
N LEU A 149 0.28 -2.33 -20.87
CA LEU A 149 -0.16 -3.57 -20.23
C LEU A 149 -1.29 -4.28 -20.99
N SER A 150 -2.07 -3.54 -21.78
CA SER A 150 -3.21 -4.09 -22.51
C SER A 150 -2.79 -5.21 -23.47
N GLY A 151 -3.48 -6.34 -23.40
CA GLY A 151 -3.21 -7.52 -24.23
C GLY A 151 -1.95 -8.32 -23.85
N LYS A 152 -1.19 -7.90 -22.83
CA LYS A 152 -0.08 -8.70 -22.29
C LYS A 152 -0.62 -9.86 -21.47
N LYS A 153 -0.05 -11.05 -21.67
CA LYS A 153 -0.33 -12.21 -20.83
C LYS A 153 0.54 -12.17 -19.59
N ILE A 154 -0.07 -12.03 -18.42
CA ILE A 154 0.63 -11.95 -17.14
C ILE A 154 0.26 -13.15 -16.27
N ALA A 155 1.24 -14.00 -15.98
CA ALA A 155 1.10 -15.15 -15.10
C ALA A 155 1.40 -14.76 -13.64
N ILE A 156 0.44 -14.93 -12.74
CA ILE A 156 0.59 -14.70 -11.30
C ILE A 156 0.53 -16.05 -10.58
N LEU A 157 1.67 -16.48 -10.07
CA LEU A 157 1.82 -17.74 -9.36
C LEU A 157 1.69 -17.47 -7.86
N GLY A 158 0.48 -17.69 -7.32
CA GLY A 158 0.12 -17.40 -5.93
C GLY A 158 -0.89 -16.26 -5.82
N VAL A 159 -2.17 -16.61 -5.63
CA VAL A 159 -3.29 -15.63 -5.52
C VAL A 159 -3.71 -15.47 -4.06
N GLY A 160 -2.76 -15.00 -3.22
CA GLY A 160 -3.02 -14.58 -1.84
C GLY A 160 -3.48 -13.11 -1.77
N ASN A 161 -3.26 -12.43 -0.64
CA ASN A 161 -3.62 -11.02 -0.49
C ASN A 161 -2.98 -10.13 -1.58
N ILE A 162 -1.66 -10.12 -1.67
CA ILE A 162 -0.90 -9.31 -2.63
C ILE A 162 -1.20 -9.75 -4.08
N GLY A 163 -1.14 -11.05 -4.36
CA GLY A 163 -1.40 -11.59 -5.70
C GLY A 163 -2.79 -11.27 -6.23
N SER A 164 -3.83 -11.32 -5.38
CA SER A 164 -5.21 -10.97 -5.76
C SER A 164 -5.35 -9.49 -6.08
N LYS A 165 -4.80 -8.61 -5.25
CA LYS A 165 -4.82 -7.15 -5.47
C LYS A 165 -4.10 -6.76 -6.74
N LEU A 166 -2.94 -7.37 -7.00
CA LEU A 166 -2.18 -7.14 -8.23
C LEU A 166 -2.93 -7.68 -9.46
N ALA A 167 -3.55 -8.86 -9.36
CA ALA A 167 -4.36 -9.43 -10.45
C ALA A 167 -5.50 -8.50 -10.88
N LEU A 168 -6.24 -7.95 -9.92
CA LEU A 168 -7.32 -7.00 -10.19
C LEU A 168 -6.78 -5.73 -10.88
N LYS A 169 -5.73 -5.14 -10.33
CA LYS A 169 -5.14 -3.91 -10.89
C LYS A 169 -4.62 -4.10 -12.32
N LEU A 170 -4.05 -5.27 -12.62
CA LEU A 170 -3.54 -5.59 -13.95
C LEU A 170 -4.67 -5.87 -14.96
N VAL A 171 -5.71 -6.61 -14.56
CA VAL A 171 -6.83 -6.89 -15.49
C VAL A 171 -7.61 -5.60 -15.82
N GLU A 172 -7.77 -4.69 -14.86
CA GLU A 172 -8.38 -3.36 -15.08
C GLU A 172 -7.56 -2.50 -16.06
N CYS A 173 -6.26 -2.75 -16.17
CA CYS A 173 -5.40 -2.15 -17.20
C CYS A 173 -5.45 -2.87 -18.55
N GLY A 174 -6.33 -3.86 -18.71
CA GLY A 174 -6.52 -4.64 -19.93
C GLY A 174 -5.53 -5.79 -20.12
N ALA A 175 -4.73 -6.16 -19.11
CA ALA A 175 -3.87 -7.35 -19.20
C ALA A 175 -4.71 -8.64 -19.16
N ASP A 176 -4.26 -9.67 -19.88
CA ASP A 176 -4.82 -11.03 -19.78
C ASP A 176 -4.13 -11.76 -18.61
N VAL A 177 -4.81 -11.84 -17.47
CA VAL A 177 -4.19 -12.28 -16.21
C VAL A 177 -4.47 -13.76 -16.00
N HIS A 178 -3.41 -14.56 -15.92
CA HIS A 178 -3.48 -15.98 -15.65
C HIS A 178 -3.00 -16.26 -14.24
N THR A 179 -3.74 -17.05 -13.47
CA THR A 179 -3.41 -17.29 -12.07
C THR A 179 -3.40 -18.76 -11.71
N CYS A 180 -2.64 -19.11 -10.67
CA CYS A 180 -2.71 -20.41 -10.00
C CYS A 180 -2.43 -20.29 -8.52
N ARG A 181 -2.89 -21.27 -7.75
CA ARG A 181 -2.51 -21.47 -6.35
C ARG A 181 -2.68 -22.93 -5.96
N GLN A 182 -2.02 -23.31 -4.86
CA GLN A 182 -2.07 -24.67 -4.32
C GLN A 182 -3.51 -25.15 -4.02
N GLN A 183 -4.32 -24.32 -3.35
CA GLN A 183 -5.72 -24.64 -3.03
C GLN A 183 -6.64 -24.21 -4.17
N ALA A 184 -6.79 -25.07 -5.18
CA ALA A 184 -7.45 -24.77 -6.44
C ALA A 184 -8.88 -24.22 -6.29
N TYR A 185 -9.70 -24.85 -5.44
CA TYR A 185 -11.06 -24.42 -5.17
C TYR A 185 -11.13 -22.94 -4.73
N VAL A 186 -10.30 -22.56 -3.76
CA VAL A 186 -10.27 -21.18 -3.26
C VAL A 186 -9.72 -20.22 -4.32
N GLY A 187 -8.86 -20.70 -5.23
CA GLY A 187 -8.30 -19.90 -6.32
C GLY A 187 -9.32 -19.56 -7.38
N HIS A 188 -10.15 -20.55 -7.72
CA HIS A 188 -11.28 -20.37 -8.59
C HIS A 188 -12.28 -19.36 -8.00
N GLN A 189 -12.61 -19.49 -6.70
CA GLN A 189 -13.50 -18.54 -6.02
C GLN A 189 -12.97 -17.10 -6.03
N ILE A 190 -11.69 -16.90 -5.69
CA ILE A 190 -11.06 -15.59 -5.75
C ILE A 190 -11.12 -15.03 -7.16
N THR A 191 -10.71 -15.81 -8.16
CA THR A 191 -10.67 -15.37 -9.56
C THR A 191 -12.04 -14.94 -10.05
N ASN A 192 -13.09 -15.73 -9.76
CA ASN A 192 -14.47 -15.37 -10.10
C ASN A 192 -14.88 -14.07 -9.40
N GLY A 193 -14.59 -13.93 -8.10
CA GLY A 193 -14.89 -12.71 -7.35
C GLY A 193 -14.20 -11.47 -7.94
N LEU A 194 -12.93 -11.57 -8.31
CA LEU A 194 -12.19 -10.45 -8.92
C LEU A 194 -12.76 -10.08 -10.30
N ASN A 195 -13.16 -11.06 -11.11
CA ASN A 195 -13.83 -10.80 -12.40
C ASN A 195 -15.21 -10.14 -12.26
N LEU A 196 -15.86 -10.26 -11.11
CA LEU A 196 -17.11 -9.54 -10.80
C LEU A 196 -16.86 -8.10 -10.32
N ILE A 197 -15.66 -7.78 -9.82
CA ILE A 197 -15.30 -6.45 -9.32
C ILE A 197 -14.86 -5.52 -10.45
N LYS A 198 -14.12 -6.04 -11.44
CA LYS A 198 -13.61 -5.23 -12.56
C LYS A 198 -14.78 -4.54 -13.30
N HIS A 199 -14.51 -3.36 -13.85
CA HIS A 199 -15.50 -2.60 -14.62
C HIS A 199 -16.04 -3.45 -15.80
N GLU A 200 -17.34 -3.37 -16.09
CA GLU A 200 -18.01 -4.15 -17.15
C GLU A 200 -17.37 -4.00 -18.54
N ASN A 201 -16.93 -2.78 -18.88
CA ASN A 201 -16.18 -2.48 -20.12
C ASN A 201 -14.76 -3.08 -20.19
N THR A 202 -14.26 -3.72 -19.12
CA THR A 202 -12.96 -4.40 -19.14
C THR A 202 -13.11 -5.75 -19.84
N VAL A 203 -12.67 -5.84 -21.11
CA VAL A 203 -12.79 -7.06 -21.93
C VAL A 203 -11.88 -8.18 -21.40
N SER A 204 -10.68 -7.85 -20.93
CA SER A 204 -9.74 -8.84 -20.39
C SER A 204 -10.26 -9.50 -19.12
N ASN A 205 -9.82 -10.73 -18.87
CA ASN A 205 -10.28 -11.52 -17.73
C ASN A 205 -9.10 -12.03 -16.89
N ILE A 206 -9.42 -12.40 -15.66
CA ILE A 206 -8.55 -13.19 -14.82
C ILE A 206 -8.93 -14.66 -15.02
N THR A 207 -8.01 -15.49 -15.47
CA THR A 207 -8.23 -16.92 -15.72
C THR A 207 -7.49 -17.76 -14.69
N PHE A 208 -8.22 -18.64 -14.00
CA PHE A 208 -7.63 -19.58 -13.04
C PHE A 208 -7.19 -20.88 -13.72
N HIS A 209 -6.04 -21.40 -13.33
CA HIS A 209 -5.45 -22.64 -13.82
C HIS A 209 -5.05 -23.56 -12.66
N ASN A 210 -5.12 -24.87 -12.90
CA ASN A 210 -4.77 -25.88 -11.90
C ASN A 210 -3.28 -26.25 -11.87
N SER A 211 -2.46 -25.77 -12.81
CA SER A 211 -1.01 -26.06 -12.86
C SER A 211 -0.18 -24.83 -13.17
N LEU A 212 1.05 -24.80 -12.64
CA LEU A 212 2.02 -23.71 -12.87
C LEU A 212 2.34 -23.55 -14.36
N LEU A 213 2.50 -24.66 -15.08
CA LEU A 213 2.88 -24.67 -16.49
C LEU A 213 1.78 -24.07 -17.38
N SER A 214 0.51 -24.40 -17.16
CA SER A 214 -0.58 -23.83 -17.97
C SER A 214 -0.81 -22.35 -17.67
N THR A 215 -0.56 -21.92 -16.43
CA THR A 215 -0.59 -20.50 -16.06
C THR A 215 0.51 -19.71 -16.77
N SER A 216 1.74 -20.22 -16.76
CA SER A 216 2.94 -19.54 -17.26
C SER A 216 3.14 -19.63 -18.77
N PHE A 217 2.52 -20.61 -19.44
CA PHE A 217 2.72 -20.89 -20.85
C PHE A 217 2.58 -19.63 -21.73
N ASN A 218 3.62 -19.29 -22.47
CA ASN A 218 3.70 -18.15 -23.38
C ASN A 218 3.37 -16.80 -22.72
N ALA A 219 3.63 -16.63 -21.42
CA ALA A 219 3.42 -15.37 -20.72
C ALA A 219 4.48 -14.33 -21.10
N ASP A 220 4.08 -13.06 -21.18
CA ASP A 220 4.98 -11.90 -21.29
C ASP A 220 5.64 -11.57 -19.95
N VAL A 221 4.96 -11.89 -18.84
CA VAL A 221 5.43 -11.68 -17.48
C VAL A 221 5.05 -12.88 -16.62
N VAL A 222 5.97 -13.37 -15.80
CA VAL A 222 5.68 -14.34 -14.73
C VAL A 222 6.02 -13.74 -13.38
N ILE A 223 5.08 -13.80 -12.43
CA ILE A 223 5.18 -13.17 -11.12
C ILE A 223 5.04 -14.21 -10.02
N GLY A 224 6.08 -14.37 -9.20
CA GLY A 224 6.06 -15.22 -8.02
C GLY A 224 5.52 -14.47 -6.81
N CYS A 225 4.35 -14.87 -6.32
CA CYS A 225 3.59 -14.17 -5.28
C CYS A 225 3.34 -15.02 -4.01
N THR A 226 4.13 -16.07 -3.80
CA THR A 226 4.01 -16.91 -2.60
C THR A 226 4.85 -16.37 -1.45
N ASN A 227 4.54 -16.83 -0.25
CA ASN A 227 5.19 -16.38 0.98
C ASN A 227 6.54 -17.08 1.20
N GLY A 228 7.54 -16.77 0.38
CA GLY A 228 8.89 -17.32 0.52
C GLY A 228 9.08 -18.75 0.05
N VAL A 229 8.14 -19.30 -0.75
CA VAL A 229 8.26 -20.64 -1.34
C VAL A 229 8.75 -20.51 -2.79
N PRO A 230 9.91 -21.08 -3.15
CA PRO A 230 10.34 -21.11 -4.54
C PRO A 230 9.37 -21.93 -5.39
N ILE A 231 8.70 -21.29 -6.34
CA ILE A 231 7.66 -21.89 -7.20
C ILE A 231 7.87 -21.60 -8.69
N ILE A 232 8.74 -20.64 -9.03
CA ILE A 232 9.25 -20.45 -10.38
C ILE A 232 10.47 -21.35 -10.50
N ASP A 233 10.28 -22.52 -11.12
CA ASP A 233 11.32 -23.49 -11.41
C ASP A 233 11.77 -23.42 -12.88
N SER A 234 12.72 -24.29 -13.25
CA SER A 234 13.27 -24.32 -14.61
C SER A 234 12.20 -24.63 -15.65
N ASP A 235 11.19 -25.44 -15.32
CA ASP A 235 10.11 -25.78 -16.24
C ASP A 235 9.24 -24.55 -16.53
N VAL A 236 8.92 -23.74 -15.51
CA VAL A 236 8.25 -22.45 -15.70
C VAL A 236 9.08 -21.51 -16.59
N ILE A 237 10.40 -21.45 -16.40
CA ILE A 237 11.27 -20.61 -17.23
C ILE A 237 11.30 -21.08 -18.70
N GLN A 238 11.13 -22.37 -18.96
CA GLN A 238 11.08 -22.91 -20.33
C GLN A 238 9.76 -22.66 -21.06
N THR A 239 8.66 -22.42 -20.34
CA THR A 239 7.34 -22.24 -20.95
C THR A 239 6.98 -20.78 -21.25
N ILE A 240 7.68 -19.81 -20.66
CA ILE A 240 7.45 -18.36 -20.88
C ILE A 240 8.10 -17.88 -22.20
N LYS A 241 7.76 -16.65 -22.64
CA LYS A 241 8.37 -16.05 -23.83
C LYS A 241 9.87 -15.81 -23.65
N ARG A 242 10.61 -15.78 -24.76
CA ARG A 242 12.07 -15.54 -24.78
C ARG A 242 12.49 -14.15 -24.29
N ASP A 243 11.59 -13.18 -24.36
CA ASP A 243 11.77 -11.80 -23.90
C ASP A 243 10.88 -11.50 -22.67
N ALA A 244 10.44 -12.54 -21.98
CA ALA A 244 9.59 -12.41 -20.81
C ALA A 244 10.32 -11.74 -19.64
N LEU A 245 9.54 -11.06 -18.80
CA LEU A 245 9.98 -10.53 -17.52
C LEU A 245 9.63 -11.50 -16.39
N VAL A 246 10.61 -11.85 -15.57
CA VAL A 246 10.43 -12.68 -14.36
C VAL A 246 10.42 -11.78 -13.14
N VAL A 247 9.36 -11.81 -12.33
CA VAL A 247 9.19 -10.93 -11.17
C VAL A 247 9.12 -11.73 -9.87
N ASP A 248 10.03 -11.47 -8.94
CA ASP A 248 9.99 -12.00 -7.57
C ASP A 248 9.33 -10.96 -6.64
N LEU A 249 8.03 -11.15 -6.39
CA LEU A 249 7.23 -10.27 -5.53
C LEU A 249 7.23 -10.76 -4.08
N GLY A 250 7.08 -12.06 -3.87
CA GLY A 250 6.94 -12.65 -2.54
C GLY A 250 8.27 -12.92 -1.80
N LYS A 251 9.40 -12.52 -2.39
CA LYS A 251 10.79 -12.73 -1.94
C LYS A 251 11.16 -14.22 -1.88
N ASN A 252 12.13 -14.66 -2.69
CA ASN A 252 12.57 -16.05 -2.80
C ASN A 252 11.55 -16.96 -3.51
N ASN A 253 10.87 -16.46 -4.54
CA ASN A 253 9.93 -17.28 -5.33
C ASN A 253 10.58 -18.04 -6.49
N ILE A 254 11.87 -17.80 -6.77
CA ILE A 254 12.57 -18.39 -7.91
C ILE A 254 13.58 -19.41 -7.38
N THR A 255 13.59 -20.62 -7.95
CA THR A 255 14.58 -21.63 -7.57
C THR A 255 15.97 -21.23 -8.06
N PRO A 256 17.06 -21.67 -7.40
CA PRO A 256 18.42 -21.36 -7.85
C PRO A 256 18.71 -21.77 -9.30
N ASP A 257 18.17 -22.91 -9.74
CA ASP A 257 18.39 -23.38 -11.11
C ASP A 257 17.55 -22.61 -12.13
N ALA A 258 16.34 -22.16 -11.75
CA ALA A 258 15.56 -21.25 -12.58
C ALA A 258 16.25 -19.89 -12.75
N ILE A 259 16.93 -19.37 -11.71
CA ILE A 259 17.73 -18.13 -11.80
C ILE A 259 18.85 -18.31 -12.83
N LYS A 260 19.62 -19.40 -12.73
CA LYS A 260 20.70 -19.70 -13.70
C LYS A 260 20.17 -19.78 -15.12
N LEU A 261 19.10 -20.54 -15.32
CA LEU A 261 18.49 -20.73 -16.64
C LEU A 261 17.93 -19.42 -17.21
N ALA A 262 17.30 -18.59 -16.39
CA ALA A 262 16.81 -17.28 -16.81
C ALA A 262 17.97 -16.35 -17.23
N ILE A 263 19.09 -16.36 -16.50
CA ILE A 263 20.31 -15.61 -16.87
C ILE A 263 20.90 -16.12 -18.19
N GLU A 264 21.01 -17.44 -18.36
CA GLU A 264 21.47 -18.08 -19.60
C GLU A 264 20.58 -17.70 -20.80
N ASN A 265 19.27 -17.64 -20.58
CA ASN A 265 18.28 -17.22 -21.56
C ASN A 265 18.19 -15.70 -21.74
N LYS A 266 19.00 -14.91 -21.02
CA LYS A 266 19.00 -13.44 -21.04
C LYS A 266 17.65 -12.82 -20.68
N LEU A 267 16.88 -13.49 -19.83
CA LEU A 267 15.64 -12.96 -19.27
C LEU A 267 15.95 -11.92 -18.20
N GLU A 268 15.10 -10.91 -18.12
CA GLU A 268 15.17 -9.94 -17.03
C GLU A 268 14.51 -10.54 -15.78
N ILE A 269 15.23 -10.54 -14.67
CA ILE A 269 14.69 -10.88 -13.35
C ILE A 269 14.59 -9.60 -12.53
N TYR A 270 13.39 -9.27 -12.09
CA TYR A 270 13.12 -8.13 -11.23
C TYR A 270 12.60 -8.57 -9.87
N ARG A 271 13.35 -8.25 -8.82
CA ARG A 271 12.83 -8.33 -7.45
C ARG A 271 12.17 -7.01 -7.11
N VAL A 272 10.93 -7.05 -6.65
CA VAL A 272 10.18 -5.82 -6.39
C VAL A 272 10.82 -4.99 -5.28
N ASP A 273 11.14 -3.74 -5.61
CA ASP A 273 11.55 -2.70 -4.67
C ASP A 273 10.35 -1.81 -4.33
N VAL A 274 10.11 -1.59 -3.04
CA VAL A 274 8.99 -0.78 -2.54
C VAL A 274 9.27 0.72 -2.44
N THR A 275 10.50 1.14 -2.72
CA THR A 275 10.98 2.51 -2.46
C THR A 275 10.08 3.57 -3.10
N ALA A 276 9.75 3.45 -4.39
CA ALA A 276 8.92 4.44 -5.08
C ALA A 276 7.51 4.58 -4.49
N ALA A 277 6.85 3.45 -4.14
CA ALA A 277 5.52 3.53 -3.53
C ALA A 277 5.57 4.02 -2.08
N LEU A 278 6.62 3.68 -1.33
CA LEU A 278 6.81 4.18 0.03
C LEU A 278 6.99 5.70 0.03
N GLU A 279 7.85 6.23 -0.84
CA GLU A 279 8.05 7.67 -0.96
C GLU A 279 6.77 8.38 -1.41
N GLY A 280 6.08 7.84 -2.42
CA GLY A 280 4.80 8.37 -2.87
C GLY A 280 3.75 8.41 -1.76
N PHE A 281 3.65 7.35 -0.95
CA PHE A 281 2.76 7.30 0.21
C PHE A 281 3.11 8.35 1.26
N ILE A 282 4.40 8.53 1.58
CA ILE A 282 4.84 9.53 2.55
C ILE A 282 4.47 10.94 2.07
N TYR A 283 4.72 11.25 0.81
CA TYR A 283 4.33 12.54 0.23
C TYR A 283 2.81 12.76 0.26
N GLU A 284 2.03 11.73 -0.09
CA GLU A 284 0.57 11.77 0.01
C GLU A 284 0.12 12.05 1.46
N MET A 285 0.68 11.33 2.44
CA MET A 285 0.35 11.48 3.85
C MET A 285 0.72 12.89 4.36
N LEU A 286 1.90 13.40 4.03
CA LEU A 286 2.35 14.74 4.42
C LEU A 286 1.42 15.81 3.81
N LYS A 287 1.04 15.63 2.54
CA LYS A 287 0.13 16.56 1.87
C LYS A 287 -1.28 16.49 2.47
N MET A 288 -1.78 15.30 2.78
CA MET A 288 -3.11 15.14 3.39
C MET A 288 -3.16 15.80 4.76
N ARG A 289 -2.08 15.67 5.56
CA ARG A 289 -1.94 16.39 6.84
C ARG A 289 -2.03 17.90 6.65
N GLU A 290 -1.32 18.46 5.67
CA GLU A 290 -1.41 19.89 5.33
C GLU A 290 -2.84 20.30 4.95
N VAL A 291 -3.50 19.49 4.10
CA VAL A 291 -4.89 19.74 3.66
C VAL A 291 -5.83 19.81 4.86
N LEU A 292 -5.79 18.81 5.75
CA LEU A 292 -6.67 18.74 6.91
C LEU A 292 -6.43 19.88 7.91
N ASN A 293 -5.18 20.32 8.08
CA ASN A 293 -4.83 21.35 9.06
C ASN A 293 -5.05 22.78 8.58
N SER A 294 -5.04 23.03 7.26
CA SER A 294 -4.96 24.41 6.73
C SER A 294 -5.92 24.72 5.59
N SER A 295 -6.29 23.73 4.78
CA SER A 295 -6.93 23.96 3.48
C SER A 295 -8.35 23.41 3.38
N TYR A 296 -8.70 22.41 4.20
CA TYR A 296 -9.99 21.73 4.19
C TYR A 296 -11.05 22.45 5.00
N GLY A 297 -12.25 22.57 4.44
CA GLY A 297 -13.44 23.03 5.18
C GLY A 297 -14.30 24.01 4.39
N LYS A 298 -15.15 24.72 5.14
CA LYS A 298 -16.02 25.81 4.67
C LYS A 298 -15.72 27.08 5.47
N LYS A 299 -15.68 28.22 4.79
CA LYS A 299 -15.48 29.53 5.41
C LYS A 299 -16.47 30.54 4.81
N THR A 300 -17.20 31.24 5.66
CA THR A 300 -18.08 32.33 5.23
C THR A 300 -17.26 33.62 5.11
N LEU A 301 -17.29 34.22 3.93
CA LEU A 301 -16.80 35.57 3.66
C LEU A 301 -18.00 36.52 3.53
N PRO A 302 -17.81 37.84 3.65
CA PRO A 302 -18.91 38.80 3.49
C PRO A 302 -19.66 38.68 2.15
N LEU A 303 -18.96 38.27 1.09
CA LEU A 303 -19.50 38.20 -0.27
C LEU A 303 -20.11 36.83 -0.61
N CYS A 304 -19.56 35.75 -0.05
CA CYS A 304 -19.90 34.38 -0.40
C CYS A 304 -19.35 33.40 0.64
N ASN A 305 -19.81 32.15 0.57
CA ASN A 305 -19.11 31.05 1.22
C ASN A 305 -18.05 30.48 0.29
N ILE A 306 -16.93 30.03 0.85
CA ILE A 306 -15.91 29.27 0.14
C ILE A 306 -15.74 27.88 0.74
N VAL A 307 -15.40 26.89 -0.09
CA VAL A 307 -15.10 25.51 0.31
C VAL A 307 -13.82 25.01 -0.37
N SER A 308 -13.09 24.11 0.29
CA SER A 308 -11.85 23.54 -0.24
C SER A 308 -11.51 22.18 0.40
N GLY A 309 -10.52 21.49 -0.19
CA GLY A 309 -9.95 20.23 0.32
C GLY A 309 -10.86 19.01 0.18
N GLY A 310 -11.88 19.08 -0.68
CA GLY A 310 -12.88 18.03 -0.84
C GLY A 310 -14.10 18.17 0.09
N TYR A 311 -14.24 19.31 0.80
CA TYR A 311 -15.46 19.62 1.54
C TYR A 311 -16.66 19.74 0.59
N LEU A 312 -17.77 19.08 0.90
CA LEU A 312 -18.99 19.12 0.09
C LEU A 312 -19.66 20.50 0.22
N GLY A 313 -19.57 21.31 -0.83
CA GLY A 313 -20.21 22.63 -0.89
C GLY A 313 -21.70 22.55 -1.20
N GLU A 314 -22.45 23.50 -0.64
CA GLU A 314 -23.86 23.75 -0.97
C GLU A 314 -23.96 24.42 -2.35
N ASP A 315 -25.17 24.44 -2.94
CA ASP A 315 -25.40 25.18 -4.18
C ASP A 315 -25.06 26.66 -4.01
N GLY A 316 -24.13 27.17 -4.83
CA GLY A 316 -23.68 28.56 -4.76
C GLY A 316 -22.41 28.81 -3.93
N ASP A 317 -21.92 27.83 -3.16
CA ASP A 317 -20.62 27.93 -2.48
C ASP A 317 -19.48 27.99 -3.52
N VAL A 318 -18.50 28.87 -3.33
CA VAL A 318 -17.35 29.02 -4.23
C VAL A 318 -16.26 28.01 -3.87
N ILE A 319 -15.80 27.24 -4.84
CA ILE A 319 -14.78 26.21 -4.63
C ILE A 319 -13.39 26.83 -4.88
N VAL A 320 -12.51 26.73 -3.90
CA VAL A 320 -11.15 27.29 -3.94
C VAL A 320 -10.08 26.24 -3.62
N ASP A 321 -8.80 26.58 -3.81
CA ASP A 321 -7.66 25.72 -3.50
C ASP A 321 -7.33 25.63 -2.01
N ASN A 322 -7.63 26.68 -1.24
CA ASN A 322 -7.36 26.76 0.19
C ASN A 322 -8.34 27.72 0.89
N ILE A 323 -8.96 27.30 2.00
CA ILE A 323 -9.91 28.16 2.74
C ILE A 323 -9.24 29.29 3.56
N SER A 324 -8.01 29.08 4.01
CA SER A 324 -7.26 30.03 4.84
C SER A 324 -6.69 31.16 4.00
N THR A 325 -6.01 30.81 2.90
CA THR A 325 -5.37 31.73 1.95
C THR A 325 -5.71 31.32 0.51
N PRO A 326 -6.92 31.65 0.01
CA PRO A 326 -7.36 31.27 -1.32
C PRO A 326 -6.50 31.97 -2.38
N ARG A 327 -6.02 31.22 -3.38
CA ARG A 327 -5.24 31.73 -4.52
C ARG A 327 -5.86 31.37 -5.86
N VAL A 328 -6.58 30.25 -5.91
CA VAL A 328 -7.21 29.73 -7.12
C VAL A 328 -8.68 29.44 -6.84
N ILE A 329 -9.54 29.87 -7.76
CA ILE A 329 -10.97 29.55 -7.75
C ILE A 329 -11.20 28.48 -8.82
N TYR A 330 -11.74 27.33 -8.41
CA TYR A 330 -12.06 26.22 -9.30
C TYR A 330 -13.45 26.34 -9.93
N GLY A 331 -14.39 26.98 -9.23
CA GLY A 331 -15.75 27.18 -9.74
C GLY A 331 -16.75 27.37 -8.62
N ILE A 332 -18.01 27.02 -8.88
CA ILE A 332 -19.11 27.08 -7.90
C ILE A 332 -19.73 25.70 -7.76
N ALA A 333 -20.00 25.31 -6.51
CA ALA A 333 -20.64 24.05 -6.18
C ALA A 333 -22.11 24.04 -6.61
N ASN A 334 -22.58 22.87 -7.05
CA ASN A 334 -23.98 22.63 -7.42
C ASN A 334 -24.81 21.99 -6.29
N GLY A 335 -24.24 21.85 -5.09
CA GLY A 335 -24.89 21.19 -3.94
C GLY A 335 -24.90 19.66 -3.94
N TYR A 336 -24.44 18.99 -5.00
CA TYR A 336 -24.51 17.52 -5.14
C TYR A 336 -23.17 16.86 -5.48
N GLY A 337 -22.05 17.52 -5.13
CA GLY A 337 -20.71 16.98 -5.32
C GLY A 337 -20.12 17.22 -6.72
N SER A 338 -20.61 18.22 -7.46
CA SER A 338 -20.04 18.63 -8.74
C SER A 338 -19.95 20.15 -8.88
N ILE A 339 -19.21 20.60 -9.88
CA ILE A 339 -19.09 22.02 -10.24
C ILE A 339 -20.22 22.40 -11.21
N LYS A 340 -20.84 23.57 -11.01
CA LYS A 340 -21.85 24.11 -11.93
C LYS A 340 -21.26 24.29 -13.34
N LYS A 341 -22.00 23.85 -14.37
CA LYS A 341 -21.62 24.02 -15.79
C LYS A 341 -21.94 25.41 -16.33
N SER A 342 -22.95 26.07 -15.76
CA SER A 342 -23.38 27.42 -16.14
C SER A 342 -23.59 28.23 -14.87
N LEU A 343 -23.11 29.48 -14.87
CA LEU A 343 -23.20 30.39 -13.75
C LEU A 343 -24.22 31.50 -14.06
N SER A 344 -24.99 31.88 -13.05
CA SER A 344 -25.84 33.07 -13.09
C SER A 344 -25.01 34.35 -13.17
N SER A 345 -25.64 35.47 -13.55
CA SER A 345 -24.95 36.78 -13.55
C SER A 345 -24.43 37.16 -12.16
N TYR A 346 -25.19 36.83 -11.10
CA TYR A 346 -24.82 37.06 -9.71
C TYR A 346 -23.55 36.27 -9.31
N GLU A 347 -23.49 34.99 -9.68
CA GLU A 347 -22.35 34.11 -9.42
C GLU A 347 -21.09 34.56 -10.18
N ASN A 348 -21.23 34.98 -11.43
CA ASN A 348 -20.13 35.55 -12.19
C ASN A 348 -19.58 36.83 -11.52
N GLU A 349 -20.47 37.66 -10.99
CA GLU A 349 -20.07 38.86 -10.25
C GLU A 349 -19.34 38.52 -8.94
N ILE A 350 -19.81 37.50 -8.21
CA ILE A 350 -19.13 36.99 -7.00
C ILE A 350 -17.70 36.56 -7.33
N ILE A 351 -17.53 35.72 -8.35
CA ILE A 351 -16.20 35.25 -8.76
C ILE A 351 -15.32 36.44 -9.16
N ALA A 352 -15.85 37.39 -9.93
CA ALA A 352 -15.08 38.55 -10.38
C ALA A 352 -14.59 39.43 -9.21
N LYS A 353 -15.43 39.61 -8.18
CA LYS A 353 -15.04 40.33 -6.95
C LYS A 353 -14.02 39.54 -6.13
N LEU A 354 -14.27 38.24 -5.92
CA LEU A 354 -13.36 37.38 -5.16
C LEU A 354 -11.98 37.29 -5.81
N LYS A 355 -11.91 37.22 -7.16
CA LYS A 355 -10.63 37.26 -7.88
C LYS A 355 -9.81 38.52 -7.60
N LYS A 356 -10.45 39.67 -7.42
CA LYS A 356 -9.74 40.92 -7.10
C LYS A 356 -9.15 40.88 -5.69
N GLU A 357 -9.88 40.32 -4.72
CA GLU A 357 -9.41 40.16 -3.34
C GLU A 357 -8.27 39.12 -3.25
N VAL A 358 -8.38 38.05 -4.03
CA VAL A 358 -7.39 36.96 -4.10
C VAL A 358 -6.09 37.38 -4.80
N CYS A 359 -6.15 38.25 -5.82
CA CYS A 359 -4.95 38.73 -6.54
C CYS A 359 -4.22 39.90 -5.85
N GLN A 360 -4.75 40.45 -4.76
CA GLN A 360 -4.14 41.57 -4.03
C GLN A 360 -3.33 41.15 -2.79
N CYS A 361 -3.28 39.86 -2.48
CA CYS A 361 -2.52 39.30 -1.35
C CYS A 361 -1.19 38.68 -1.78
#